data_AF-A0A7C6S4I9-F1
#
_entry.id   AF-A0A7C6S4I9-F1
#
_cell.length_a   1.000
_cell.length_b   1.000
_cell.length_c   1.000
_cell.angle_alpha   90.00
_cell.angle_beta   90.00
_cell.angle_gamma   90.00
#
_symmetry.space_group_name_H-M   'P 1'
#
loop_
_entity.id
_entity.type
_entity.pdbx_description
1 polymer ?
#
loop_
_entity_poly.entity_id
_entity_poly.type
_entity_poly.pdbx_seq_one_letter_code
_entity_poly.pdbx_strand_id
1 'polypeptide(L)' 'METRNLRKERVGVVFSNKMDKSITVAVKWKEKHPIYGKFV' A
#
# COMPACT_ATOMS: atom_id res chain seq x y z
N MET A 1 -9.42 -15.24 -26.86
CA MET A 1 -8.96 -15.37 -25.46
C MET A 1 -8.76 -13.96 -24.95
N GLU A 2 -9.68 -13.43 -24.16
CA GLU A 2 -9.61 -12.03 -23.71
C GLU A 2 -8.41 -11.84 -22.77
N THR A 3 -7.53 -10.90 -23.10
CA THR A 3 -6.33 -10.58 -22.34
C THR A 3 -6.70 -9.71 -21.13
N ARG A 4 -6.65 -10.29 -19.92
CA ARG A 4 -6.85 -9.56 -18.66
C ARG A 4 -5.70 -8.58 -18.42
N ASN A 5 -6.03 -7.34 -18.05
CA ASN A 5 -5.04 -6.36 -17.59
C ASN A 5 -4.49 -6.73 -16.20
N LEU A 6 -3.19 -6.46 -15.99
CA LEU A 6 -2.51 -6.62 -14.70
C LEU A 6 -3.05 -5.60 -13.68
N ARG A 7 -3.41 -6.05 -12.48
CA ARG A 7 -3.88 -5.20 -11.38
C ARG A 7 -2.71 -4.81 -10.48
N LYS A 8 -2.83 -3.65 -9.83
CA LYS A 8 -1.84 -3.20 -8.83
C LYS A 8 -2.11 -3.91 -7.50
N GLU A 9 -1.14 -4.67 -7.01
CA GLU A 9 -1.18 -5.34 -5.71
C GLU A 9 -0.25 -4.62 -4.72
N ARG A 10 -0.60 -4.60 -3.43
CA ARG A 10 0.19 -3.96 -2.37
C ARG A 10 0.22 -4.86 -1.14
N VAL A 11 1.39 -4.97 -0.51
CA VAL A 11 1.61 -5.69 0.74
C VAL A 11 1.76 -4.68 1.88
N GLY A 12 1.10 -4.91 3.01
CA GLY A 12 1.12 -4.02 4.17
C GLY A 12 0.88 -4.76 5.49
N VAL A 13 0.95 -4.05 6.60
CA VAL A 13 0.76 -4.60 7.95
C VAL A 13 -0.61 -4.19 8.50
N VAL A 14 -1.31 -5.12 9.15
CA VAL A 14 -2.63 -4.86 9.75
C VAL A 14 -2.48 -3.92 10.94
N PHE A 15 -3.16 -2.77 10.91
CA PHE A 15 -3.14 -1.79 11.99
C PHE A 15 -4.37 -1.92 12.91
N SER A 16 -5.53 -2.27 12.36
CA SER A 16 -6.76 -2.44 13.14
C SER A 16 -7.68 -3.50 12.52
N ASN A 17 -8.32 -4.28 13.40
CA ASN A 17 -9.32 -5.30 13.08
C ASN A 17 -10.61 -5.09 13.90
N LYS A 18 -10.96 -3.83 14.20
CA LYS A 18 -12.13 -3.50 15.05
C LYS A 18 -13.44 -3.37 14.28
N MET A 19 -13.44 -3.65 12.98
CA MET A 19 -14.60 -3.47 12.10
C MET A 19 -15.17 -4.82 11.67
N ASP A 20 -16.46 -4.86 11.32
CA ASP A 20 -17.09 -6.08 10.84
C ASP A 20 -16.64 -6.40 9.41
N LYS A 21 -15.91 -7.51 9.26
CA LYS A 21 -15.40 -8.05 7.98
C LYS A 21 -14.52 -7.08 7.18
N SER A 22 -13.91 -6.08 7.82
CA SER A 22 -12.96 -5.17 7.19
C SER A 22 -11.78 -4.87 8.11
N ILE A 23 -10.62 -4.59 7.51
CA ILE A 23 -9.37 -4.33 8.23
C ILE A 23 -8.70 -3.06 7.68
N THR A 24 -8.07 -2.28 8.57
CA THR A 24 -7.25 -1.15 8.18
C THR A 24 -5.80 -1.61 8.06
N VAL A 25 -5.22 -1.52 6.86
CA VAL A 25 -3.84 -1.93 6.56
C VAL A 25 -2.96 -0.71 6.32
N ALA A 26 -1.84 -0.62 7.02
CA ALA A 26 -0.83 0.41 6.80
C ALA A 26 0.19 -0.08 5.76
N VAL A 27 0.38 0.68 4.68
CA VAL A 27 1.41 0.45 3.67
C VAL A 27 2.48 1.52 3.84
N LYS A 28 3.71 1.12 4.14
CA LYS A 28 4.85 2.04 4.21
C LYS A 28 5.60 2.01 2.87
N TRP A 29 5.68 3.16 2.22
CA TRP A 29 6.62 3.39 1.13
C TRP A 29 7.64 4.43 1.60
N LYS A 30 8.92 4.21 1.25
CA LYS A 30 9.94 5.25 1.43
C LYS A 30 9.93 6.11 0.18
N GLU A 31 9.53 7.36 0.32
CA GLU A 31 9.55 8.32 -0.78
C GLU A 31 10.79 9.21 -0.64
N LYS A 32 11.50 9.41 -1.74
CA LYS A 32 12.61 10.35 -1.76
C LYS A 32 12.02 11.75 -1.83
N HIS A 33 12.27 12.60 -0.82
CA HIS A 33 11.83 13.97 -0.89
C HIS A 33 12.46 14.65 -2.13
N PRO A 34 11.67 15.20 -3.07
CA PRO A 34 12.15 15.61 -4.39
C PRO A 34 13.24 16.70 -4.32
N ILE A 35 13.20 17.56 -3.30
CA ILE A 35 14.13 18.70 -3.15
C ILE A 35 15.37 18.36 -2.32
N TYR A 36 15.23 17.51 -1.28
CA TYR A 36 16.27 17.33 -0.27
C TYR A 36 16.92 15.94 -0.31
N GLY A 37 16.39 15.02 -1.13
CA GLY A 37 16.95 13.69 -1.32
C GLY A 37 16.94 12.78 -0.08
N LYS A 38 16.33 13.23 1.03
CA LYS A 38 16.18 12.46 2.25
C LYS A 38 15.05 11.43 2.07
N PHE A 39 15.33 10.17 2.45
CA PHE A 39 14.33 9.10 2.48
C PHE A 39 13.38 9.32 3.66
N VAL A 40 12.09 9.46 3.39
CA VAL A 40 11.01 9.52 4.39
C VAL A 40 10.06 8.36 4.18
#